data_AF-A0A094K8H8-F1
#
_entry.id   AF-A0A094K8H8-F1
#
_cell.length_a   1.000
_cell.length_b   1.000
_cell.length_c   1.000
_cell.angle_alpha   90.00
_cell.angle_beta   90.00
_cell.angle_gamma   90.00
#
_symmetry.space_group_name_H-M   'P 1'
#
loop_
_entity.id
_entity.type
_entity.pdbx_description
1 polymer ?
#
loop_
_entity_poly.entity_id
_entity_poly.type
_entity_poly.pdbx_seq_one_letter_code
_entity_poly.pdbx_strand_id
1 'polypeptide(L)'
;CFPGGDTLPLQCHPTSSKKPAPPAPASSPAVCQPCKLSAKPHLRPAKVCQAGDAYTREKFKPQPRRDLEKEKQRLQNILATGKDVVEHNVKQMVVQRKEEEVPKPDRFEELVNEVQERREFLAEMEALGQGKKYERIILTEISQKMREMEIIDKKRSEEMREIMTKDFPGGNKS
;
A
#
# COMPACT_ATOMS: atom_id res chain seq x y z
N CYS A 1 7.33 40.84 -5.49
CA CYS A 1 5.92 41.27 -5.64
C CYS A 1 5.28 40.40 -6.71
N PHE A 2 4.39 39.50 -6.35
CA PHE A 2 3.61 38.70 -7.31
C PHE A 2 2.42 39.55 -7.80
N PRO A 3 2.09 39.56 -9.09
CA PRO A 3 0.88 40.22 -9.57
C PRO A 3 -0.34 39.44 -9.09
N GLY A 4 -1.41 40.19 -8.81
CA GLY A 4 -2.57 39.79 -8.03
C GLY A 4 -3.35 38.61 -8.60
N GLY A 5 -4.03 37.91 -7.67
CA GLY A 5 -5.08 36.96 -8.01
C GLY A 5 -6.34 37.70 -8.43
N ASP A 6 -6.72 37.54 -9.69
CA ASP A 6 -7.98 38.06 -10.20
C ASP A 6 -9.17 37.20 -9.75
N THR A 7 -10.32 37.83 -9.56
CA THR A 7 -11.55 37.18 -9.10
C THR A 7 -12.16 36.33 -10.20
N LEU A 8 -12.54 35.10 -9.89
CA LEU A 8 -13.16 34.19 -10.87
C LEU A 8 -14.52 34.74 -11.36
N PRO A 9 -14.84 34.57 -12.66
CA PRO A 9 -16.06 35.11 -13.24
C PRO A 9 -17.30 34.48 -12.59
N LEU A 10 -18.23 35.34 -12.14
CA LEU A 10 -19.48 34.93 -11.49
C LEU A 10 -20.49 34.29 -12.46
N GLN A 11 -20.20 34.33 -13.76
CA GLN A 11 -21.10 33.85 -14.80
C GLN A 11 -20.37 32.82 -15.66
N CYS A 12 -20.76 31.56 -15.50
CA CYS A 12 -20.36 30.47 -16.37
C CYS A 12 -21.38 30.33 -17.51
N HIS A 13 -20.88 30.23 -18.75
CA HIS A 13 -21.74 29.86 -19.87
C HIS A 13 -22.04 28.35 -19.78
N PRO A 14 -23.32 27.93 -19.89
CA PRO A 14 -23.63 26.51 -19.93
C PRO A 14 -22.95 25.89 -21.14
N THR A 15 -22.18 24.82 -20.92
CA THR A 15 -21.58 24.00 -21.97
C THR A 15 -22.67 23.16 -22.64
N SER A 16 -23.60 23.83 -23.33
CA SER A 16 -24.60 23.15 -24.16
C SER A 16 -24.73 23.91 -25.48
N SER A 17 -24.31 23.25 -26.57
CA SER A 17 -24.34 23.76 -27.94
C SER A 17 -25.76 23.91 -28.52
N LYS A 18 -26.81 23.91 -27.70
CA LYS A 18 -28.19 23.96 -28.18
C LYS A 18 -28.75 25.38 -28.05
N LYS A 19 -28.97 26.05 -29.18
CA LYS A 19 -29.68 27.34 -29.22
C LYS A 19 -31.08 27.16 -28.60
N PRO A 20 -31.50 28.03 -27.65
CA PRO A 20 -32.87 28.01 -27.16
C PRO A 20 -33.80 28.37 -28.32
N ALA A 21 -34.80 27.53 -28.57
CA ALA A 21 -35.89 27.89 -29.47
C ALA A 21 -36.73 29.00 -28.82
N PRO A 22 -37.27 29.96 -29.60
CA PRO A 22 -38.19 30.94 -29.07
C PRO A 22 -39.42 30.22 -28.47
N PRO A 23 -39.91 30.66 -27.29
CA PRO A 23 -41.11 30.08 -26.70
C PRO A 23 -42.29 30.29 -27.66
N ALA A 24 -43.05 29.23 -27.91
CA ALA A 24 -44.31 29.32 -28.64
C ALA A 24 -45.27 30.28 -27.89
N PRO A 25 -46.12 31.04 -28.61
CA PRO A 25 -47.07 31.95 -27.97
C PRO A 25 -47.98 31.15 -27.03
N ALA A 26 -47.99 31.57 -25.77
CA ALA A 26 -48.82 30.96 -24.73
C ALA A 26 -50.29 31.09 -25.14
N SER A 27 -50.94 29.96 -25.43
CA SER A 27 -52.40 29.88 -25.45
C SER A 27 -52.92 30.30 -24.07
N SER A 28 -53.96 31.12 -24.06
CA SER A 28 -54.71 31.65 -22.90
C SER A 28 -54.61 30.82 -21.63
N PRO A 29 -54.49 31.45 -20.44
CA PRO A 29 -54.39 30.70 -19.19
C PRO A 29 -55.65 29.85 -19.05
N ALA A 30 -55.49 28.53 -19.04
CA ALA A 30 -56.55 27.65 -18.58
C ALA A 30 -56.94 28.14 -17.19
N VAL A 31 -58.23 28.47 -17.01
CA VAL A 31 -58.78 28.83 -15.71
C VAL A 31 -58.44 27.67 -14.77
N CYS A 32 -57.42 27.88 -13.93
CA CYS A 32 -57.11 26.95 -12.85
C CYS A 32 -58.30 26.99 -11.90
N GLN A 33 -59.22 26.03 -12.08
CA GLN A 33 -60.14 25.64 -11.04
C GLN A 33 -59.32 25.51 -9.76
N PRO A 34 -59.66 26.21 -8.66
CA PRO A 34 -58.99 25.99 -7.39
C PRO A 34 -59.28 24.54 -7.00
N CYS A 35 -58.30 23.66 -7.22
CA CYS A 35 -58.30 22.35 -6.61
C CYS A 35 -58.48 22.62 -5.12
N LYS A 36 -59.64 22.24 -4.57
CA LYS A 36 -59.90 22.31 -3.13
C LYS A 36 -59.00 21.26 -2.47
N LEU A 37 -57.72 21.59 -2.33
CA LEU A 37 -56.77 20.80 -1.59
C LEU A 37 -57.28 20.79 -0.16
N SER A 38 -57.59 19.61 0.38
CA SER A 38 -57.98 19.52 1.77
C SER A 38 -56.86 20.14 2.61
N ALA A 39 -57.21 21.05 3.50
CA ALA A 39 -56.25 21.85 4.28
C ALA A 39 -55.41 21.01 5.27
N LYS A 40 -55.60 19.69 5.31
CA LYS A 40 -54.83 18.76 6.11
C LYS A 40 -53.97 17.92 5.19
N PRO A 41 -52.62 18.03 5.24
CA PRO A 41 -51.76 17.06 4.59
C PRO A 41 -52.04 15.69 5.22
N HIS A 42 -52.83 14.86 4.56
CA HIS A 42 -53.01 13.48 4.97
C HIS A 42 -51.68 12.76 4.78
N LEU A 43 -51.14 12.19 5.86
CA LEU A 43 -50.00 11.28 5.77
C LEU A 43 -50.36 10.15 4.80
N ARG A 44 -49.44 9.83 3.88
CA ARG A 44 -49.67 8.72 2.95
C ARG A 44 -49.69 7.40 3.72
N PRO A 45 -50.61 6.46 3.40
CA PRO A 45 -50.60 5.14 4.01
C PRO A 45 -49.27 4.42 3.76
N ALA A 46 -48.80 3.64 4.75
CA ALA A 46 -47.49 2.95 4.69
C ALA A 46 -47.31 2.10 3.42
N LYS A 47 -48.39 1.44 2.95
CA LYS A 47 -48.38 0.65 1.72
C LYS A 47 -48.02 1.49 0.49
N VAL A 48 -48.46 2.75 0.42
CA VAL A 48 -48.17 3.66 -0.69
C VAL A 48 -46.72 4.14 -0.64
N CYS A 49 -46.18 4.37 0.56
CA CYS A 49 -44.77 4.72 0.74
C CYS A 49 -43.84 3.55 0.36
N GLN A 50 -44.27 2.31 0.61
CA GLN A 50 -43.52 1.09 0.32
C GLN A 50 -43.76 0.50 -1.09
N ALA A 51 -44.75 0.99 -1.84
CA ALA A 51 -45.16 0.41 -3.12
C ALA A 51 -44.12 0.52 -4.25
N GLY A 52 -43.04 1.28 -4.03
CA GLY A 52 -41.94 1.42 -4.97
C GLY A 52 -40.69 0.66 -4.54
N ASP A 53 -39.62 0.86 -5.29
CA ASP A 53 -38.27 0.38 -5.00
C ASP A 53 -37.47 1.34 -4.11
N ALA A 54 -38.09 2.39 -3.56
CA ALA A 54 -37.44 3.44 -2.77
C ALA A 54 -36.65 2.93 -1.54
N TYR A 55 -37.03 1.76 -1.00
CA TYR A 55 -36.33 1.11 0.10
C TYR A 55 -35.43 -0.06 -0.34
N THR A 56 -35.42 -0.36 -1.64
CA THR A 56 -34.57 -1.40 -2.21
C THR A 56 -33.16 -0.86 -2.39
N ARG A 57 -32.18 -1.49 -1.75
CA ARG A 57 -30.78 -1.12 -1.91
C ARG A 57 -30.31 -1.42 -3.34
N GLU A 58 -29.62 -0.46 -3.95
CA GLU A 58 -28.96 -0.67 -5.24
C GLU A 58 -28.00 -1.85 -5.16
N LYS A 59 -28.07 -2.73 -6.17
CA LYS A 59 -27.12 -3.84 -6.29
C LYS A 59 -25.81 -3.31 -6.86
N PHE A 60 -24.69 -3.68 -6.24
CA PHE A 60 -23.36 -3.38 -6.76
C PHE A 60 -23.21 -3.95 -8.17
N LYS A 61 -22.88 -3.09 -9.14
CA LYS A 61 -22.55 -3.46 -10.51
C LYS A 61 -21.05 -3.20 -10.72
N PRO A 62 -20.19 -4.23 -10.67
CA PRO A 62 -18.78 -4.03 -10.94
C PRO A 62 -18.61 -3.45 -12.35
N GLN A 63 -17.89 -2.34 -12.48
CA GLN A 63 -17.47 -1.85 -13.78
C GLN A 63 -16.38 -2.77 -14.36
N PRO A 64 -16.27 -2.90 -15.70
CA PRO A 64 -15.14 -3.55 -16.32
C PRO A 64 -13.84 -2.93 -15.78
N ARG A 65 -13.04 -3.73 -15.08
CA ARG A 65 -11.76 -3.25 -14.56
C ARG A 65 -10.79 -3.12 -15.73
N ARG A 66 -10.14 -1.97 -15.83
CA ARG A 66 -8.94 -1.83 -16.66
C ARG A 66 -7.86 -2.71 -16.07
N ASP A 67 -7.01 -3.25 -16.93
CA ASP A 67 -5.85 -4.03 -16.54
C ASP A 67 -4.89 -3.14 -15.72
N LEU A 68 -4.72 -3.48 -14.43
CA LEU A 68 -3.97 -2.65 -13.48
C LEU A 68 -2.50 -2.57 -13.86
N GLU A 69 -1.94 -3.66 -14.39
CA GLU A 69 -0.56 -3.73 -14.87
C GLU A 69 -0.35 -2.77 -16.05
N LYS A 70 -1.30 -2.69 -16.98
CA LYS A 70 -1.24 -1.76 -18.12
C LYS A 70 -1.33 -0.31 -17.68
N GLU A 71 -2.23 0.02 -16.76
CA GLU A 71 -2.36 1.38 -16.24
C GLU A 71 -1.12 1.78 -15.43
N LYS A 72 -0.55 0.85 -14.66
CA LYS A 72 0.72 1.06 -13.94
C LYS A 72 1.84 1.36 -14.92
N GLN A 73 2.00 0.57 -15.97
CA GLN A 73 3.04 0.79 -16.98
C GLN A 73 2.85 2.13 -17.70
N ARG A 74 1.61 2.45 -18.09
CA ARG A 74 1.24 3.74 -18.68
C ARG A 74 1.64 4.91 -17.79
N LEU A 75 1.27 4.87 -16.50
CA LEU A 75 1.61 5.92 -15.55
C LEU A 75 3.11 6.01 -15.32
N GLN A 76 3.83 4.88 -15.25
CA GLN A 76 5.29 4.87 -15.19
C GLN A 76 5.92 5.56 -16.39
N ASN A 77 5.45 5.28 -17.61
CA ASN A 77 5.91 5.92 -18.84
C ASN A 77 5.68 7.44 -18.81
N ILE A 78 4.50 7.87 -18.36
CA ILE A 78 4.14 9.29 -18.24
C ILE A 78 5.02 9.98 -17.20
N LEU A 79 5.22 9.40 -16.03
CA LEU A 79 6.05 10.01 -14.98
C LEU A 79 7.53 10.06 -15.36
N ALA A 80 8.03 9.04 -16.05
CA ALA A 80 9.43 8.96 -16.44
C ALA A 80 9.76 9.82 -17.68
N THR A 81 8.91 9.77 -18.71
CA THR A 81 9.19 10.35 -20.04
C THR A 81 8.20 11.44 -20.46
N GLY A 82 7.11 11.63 -19.71
CA GLY A 82 6.04 12.57 -20.07
C GLY A 82 5.11 12.08 -21.18
N LYS A 83 5.26 10.84 -21.65
CA LYS A 83 4.52 10.27 -22.79
C LYS A 83 3.90 8.92 -22.40
N ASP A 84 2.69 8.67 -22.91
CA ASP A 84 1.90 7.47 -22.64
C ASP A 84 2.53 6.21 -23.28
N VAL A 85 2.97 6.36 -24.54
CA VAL A 85 3.59 5.29 -25.33
C VAL A 85 5.09 5.51 -25.40
N VAL A 86 5.85 4.58 -24.82
CA VAL A 86 7.28 4.45 -25.11
C VAL A 86 7.38 3.64 -26.39
N GLU A 87 7.85 4.27 -27.47
CA GLU A 87 8.34 3.53 -28.62
C GLU A 87 9.47 2.61 -28.12
N HIS A 88 9.25 1.30 -28.14
CA HIS A 88 10.17 0.29 -27.65
C HIS A 88 11.38 0.12 -28.60
N ASN A 89 12.00 1.24 -29.00
CA ASN A 89 13.28 1.30 -29.70
C ASN A 89 14.42 1.66 -28.76
N VAL A 90 14.18 1.70 -27.44
CA VAL A 90 15.27 1.74 -26.48
C VAL A 90 15.74 0.31 -26.33
N LYS A 91 16.82 -0.02 -27.05
CA LYS A 91 17.67 -1.19 -26.76
C LYS A 91 17.74 -1.28 -25.25
N GLN A 92 17.16 -2.35 -24.71
CA GLN A 92 17.24 -2.66 -23.31
C GLN A 92 18.74 -2.85 -23.04
N MET A 93 19.43 -1.77 -22.68
CA MET A 93 20.62 -1.88 -21.88
C MET A 93 20.09 -2.51 -20.62
N VAL A 94 20.11 -3.84 -20.63
CA VAL A 94 20.20 -4.65 -19.43
C VAL A 94 21.44 -4.10 -18.75
N VAL A 95 21.25 -3.02 -17.97
CA VAL A 95 22.07 -2.76 -16.82
C VAL A 95 21.92 -4.06 -16.08
N GLN A 96 22.91 -4.92 -16.24
CA GLN A 96 23.20 -5.96 -15.28
C GLN A 96 23.27 -5.18 -13.99
N ARG A 97 22.13 -5.13 -13.29
CA ARG A 97 22.12 -4.92 -11.86
C ARG A 97 23.06 -6.03 -11.46
N LYS A 98 24.31 -5.68 -11.14
CA LYS A 98 25.05 -6.48 -10.18
C LYS A 98 24.05 -6.58 -9.06
N GLU A 99 23.34 -7.70 -9.01
CA GLU A 99 23.01 -8.31 -7.74
C GLU A 99 24.37 -8.28 -7.05
N GLU A 100 24.53 -7.25 -6.22
CA GLU A 100 25.56 -7.25 -5.23
C GLU A 100 25.24 -8.53 -4.48
N GLU A 101 25.96 -9.59 -4.84
CA GLU A 101 25.83 -10.90 -4.23
C GLU A 101 26.18 -10.63 -2.78
N VAL A 102 25.16 -10.33 -1.99
CA VAL A 102 25.31 -10.00 -0.59
C VAL A 102 26.08 -11.19 -0.05
N PRO A 103 27.31 -10.98 0.46
CA PRO A 103 28.14 -12.07 0.94
C PRO A 103 27.26 -12.89 1.88
N LYS A 104 27.17 -14.19 1.60
CA LYS A 104 26.33 -15.09 2.39
C LYS A 104 26.66 -14.83 3.87
N PRO A 105 25.69 -14.40 4.70
CA PRO A 105 25.99 -13.98 6.05
C PRO A 105 26.71 -15.12 6.77
N ASP A 106 27.71 -14.76 7.55
CA ASP A 106 28.43 -15.73 8.36
C ASP A 106 27.44 -16.42 9.30
N ARG A 107 27.61 -17.74 9.52
CA ARG A 107 26.71 -18.53 10.38
C ARG A 107 26.57 -17.92 11.77
N PHE A 108 27.64 -17.28 12.26
CA PHE A 108 27.62 -16.54 13.53
C PHE A 108 26.64 -15.36 13.48
N GLU A 109 26.65 -14.59 12.40
CA GLU A 109 25.77 -13.43 12.21
C GLU A 109 24.31 -13.85 12.02
N GLU A 110 24.06 -14.97 11.33
CA GLU A 110 22.73 -15.59 11.28
C GLU A 110 22.20 -15.89 12.70
N LEU A 111 23.02 -16.51 13.56
CA LEU A 111 22.60 -16.86 14.92
C LEU A 111 22.31 -15.63 15.78
N VAL A 112 23.07 -14.53 15.62
CA VAL A 112 22.80 -13.27 16.30
C VAL A 112 21.44 -12.71 15.89
N ASN A 113 21.14 -12.71 14.59
CA ASN A 113 19.85 -12.26 14.07
C ASN A 113 18.72 -13.12 14.60
N GLU A 114 18.85 -14.45 14.56
CA GLU A 114 17.83 -15.36 15.05
C GLU A 114 17.58 -15.18 16.57
N VAL A 115 18.61 -14.93 17.38
CA VAL A 115 18.43 -14.61 18.81
C VAL A 115 17.65 -13.32 18.99
N GLN A 116 17.96 -12.29 18.20
CA GLN A 116 17.26 -11.01 18.26
C GLN A 116 15.79 -11.14 17.86
N GLU A 117 15.50 -11.85 16.76
CA GLU A 117 14.13 -12.16 16.32
C GLU A 117 13.33 -12.87 17.42
N ARG A 118 13.95 -13.84 18.13
CA ARG A 118 13.30 -14.54 19.24
C ARG A 118 12.99 -13.63 20.41
N ARG A 119 13.87 -12.67 20.72
CA ARG A 119 13.63 -11.67 21.78
C ARG A 119 12.49 -10.73 21.41
N GLU A 120 12.47 -10.28 20.16
CA GLU A 120 11.42 -9.41 19.63
C GLU A 120 10.06 -10.13 19.62
N PHE A 121 10.02 -11.37 19.16
CA PHE A 121 8.82 -12.20 19.24
C PHE A 121 8.29 -12.31 20.67
N LEU A 122 9.16 -12.54 21.66
CA LEU A 122 8.72 -12.62 23.05
C LEU A 122 8.16 -11.28 23.55
N ALA A 123 8.79 -10.16 23.17
CA ALA A 123 8.30 -8.82 23.51
C ALA A 123 6.93 -8.52 22.87
N GLU A 124 6.72 -8.92 21.61
CA GLU A 124 5.41 -8.81 20.94
C GLU A 124 4.35 -9.67 21.65
N MET A 125 4.68 -10.90 22.01
CA MET A 125 3.76 -11.78 22.73
C MET A 125 3.46 -11.25 24.14
N GLU A 126 4.42 -10.62 24.80
CA GLU A 126 4.23 -9.96 26.10
C GLU A 126 3.31 -8.73 25.99
N ALA A 127 3.47 -7.91 24.95
CA ALA A 127 2.58 -6.80 24.65
C ALA A 127 1.13 -7.27 24.39
N LEU A 128 0.95 -8.46 23.82
CA LEU A 128 -0.35 -9.12 23.64
C LEU A 128 -0.85 -9.85 24.90
N GLY A 129 -0.11 -9.82 26.01
CA GLY A 129 -0.45 -10.49 27.28
C GLY A 129 -0.27 -12.02 27.26
N GLN A 130 0.36 -12.57 26.23
CA GLN A 130 0.59 -14.01 26.05
C GLN A 130 2.04 -14.45 26.36
N GLY A 131 2.91 -13.54 26.78
CA GLY A 131 4.34 -13.80 27.02
C GLY A 131 4.62 -15.07 27.83
N LYS A 132 3.92 -15.28 28.96
CA LYS A 132 4.10 -16.45 29.85
C LYS A 132 3.91 -17.80 29.16
N LYS A 133 3.13 -17.87 28.07
CA LYS A 133 2.92 -19.12 27.31
C LYS A 133 4.17 -19.50 26.51
N TYR A 134 4.89 -18.50 26.01
CA TYR A 134 6.01 -18.69 25.09
C TYR A 134 7.37 -18.53 25.74
N GLU A 135 7.44 -17.77 26.85
CA GLU A 135 8.67 -17.44 27.57
C GLU A 135 9.63 -18.63 27.74
N ARG A 136 9.14 -19.75 28.29
CA ARG A 136 9.97 -20.93 28.52
C ARG A 136 10.54 -21.52 27.23
N ILE A 137 9.73 -21.57 26.16
CA ILE A 137 10.12 -22.13 24.86
C ILE A 137 11.17 -21.23 24.23
N ILE A 138 10.89 -19.92 24.19
CA ILE A 138 11.79 -18.93 23.59
C ILE A 138 13.14 -18.88 24.32
N LEU A 139 13.14 -18.91 25.66
CA LEU A 139 14.39 -18.93 26.44
C LEU A 139 15.23 -20.18 26.15
N THR A 140 14.60 -21.35 25.95
CA THR A 140 15.34 -22.57 25.57
C THR A 140 15.95 -22.46 24.18
N GLU A 141 15.25 -21.85 23.23
CA GLU A 141 15.75 -21.66 21.86
C GLU A 141 16.87 -20.62 21.81
N ILE A 142 16.76 -19.52 22.56
CA ILE A 142 17.84 -18.55 22.74
C ILE A 142 19.06 -19.25 23.33
N SER A 143 18.88 -20.07 24.37
CA SER A 143 19.99 -20.82 24.99
C SER A 143 20.65 -21.79 24.02
N GLN A 144 19.87 -22.44 23.14
CA GLN A 144 20.40 -23.32 22.11
C GLN A 144 21.26 -22.55 21.09
N LYS A 145 20.78 -21.41 20.61
CA LYS A 145 21.51 -20.55 19.67
C LYS A 145 22.78 -19.97 20.28
N MET A 146 22.73 -19.54 21.54
CA MET A 146 23.91 -19.09 22.30
C MET A 146 24.99 -20.16 22.36
N ARG A 147 24.61 -21.41 22.64
CA ARG A 147 25.56 -22.54 22.66
C ARG A 147 26.19 -22.79 21.29
N GLU A 148 25.43 -22.67 20.21
CA GLU A 148 25.95 -22.80 18.85
C GLU A 148 27.00 -21.72 18.55
N MET A 149 26.71 -20.47 18.94
CA MET A 149 27.66 -19.36 18.82
C MET A 149 28.95 -19.63 19.62
N GLU A 150 28.85 -20.09 20.86
CA GLU A 150 30.02 -20.43 21.69
C GLU A 150 30.90 -21.51 21.03
N ILE A 151 30.31 -22.50 20.36
CA ILE A 151 31.06 -23.55 19.65
C ILE A 151 31.82 -22.95 18.47
N ILE A 152 31.18 -22.06 17.70
CA ILE A 152 31.80 -21.37 16.56
C ILE A 152 32.98 -20.52 17.04
N ASP A 153 32.80 -19.75 18.11
CA ASP A 153 33.86 -18.91 18.68
C ASP A 153 35.05 -19.73 19.19
N LYS A 154 34.78 -20.85 19.86
CA LYS A 154 35.85 -21.76 20.31
C LYS A 154 36.67 -22.28 19.13
N LYS A 155 36.02 -22.75 18.07
CA LYS A 155 36.70 -23.24 16.85
C LYS A 155 37.57 -22.16 16.22
N ARG A 156 37.03 -20.94 16.03
CA ARG A 156 37.78 -19.80 15.50
C ARG A 156 39.00 -19.46 16.35
N SER A 157 38.84 -19.48 17.68
CA SER A 157 39.93 -19.20 18.62
C SER A 157 41.02 -20.29 18.60
N GLU A 158 40.67 -21.54 18.32
CA GLU A 158 41.60 -22.65 18.15
C GLU A 158 42.38 -22.51 16.84
N GLU A 159 41.68 -22.27 15.73
CA GLU A 159 42.29 -22.02 14.42
C GLU A 159 43.28 -20.85 14.47
N MET A 160 42.88 -19.73 15.09
CA MET A 160 43.76 -18.57 15.26
C MET A 160 45.00 -18.92 16.09
N ARG A 161 44.86 -19.68 17.19
CA ARG A 161 46.00 -20.13 18.00
C ARG A 161 46.93 -21.04 17.22
N GLU A 162 46.40 -21.93 16.38
CA GLU A 162 47.22 -22.84 15.55
C GLU A 162 48.02 -22.09 14.48
N ILE A 163 47.44 -21.05 13.86
CA ILE A 163 48.16 -20.20 12.90
C ILE A 163 49.30 -19.46 13.61
N MET A 164 49.01 -18.85 14.76
CA MET A 164 50.01 -18.12 15.54
C MET A 164 51.19 -19.01 15.96
N THR A 165 50.99 -20.29 16.29
CA THR A 165 52.09 -21.18 16.69
C THR A 165 52.93 -21.68 15.51
N LYS A 166 52.35 -21.78 14.30
CA LYS A 166 53.07 -22.18 13.09
C LYS A 166 53.98 -21.08 12.55
N ASP A 167 53.60 -19.81 12.74
CA ASP A 167 54.36 -18.67 12.23
C ASP A 167 55.61 -18.31 13.06
N PHE A 168 55.82 -18.96 14.21
CA PHE A 168 57.07 -18.88 14.98
C PHE A 168 57.91 -20.16 14.82
N PRO A 169 58.75 -20.28 13.77
CA PRO A 169 59.75 -21.33 13.74
C PRO A 169 60.74 -21.06 14.88
N GLY A 170 60.81 -21.97 15.85
CA GLY A 170 61.74 -21.89 16.96
C GLY A 170 63.14 -21.61 16.44
N GLY A 171 63.66 -20.42 16.76
CA GLY A 171 65.04 -20.07 16.49
C GLY A 171 65.96 -21.05 17.20
N ASN A 172 66.60 -21.91 16.40
CA ASN A 172 67.66 -22.80 16.83
C ASN A 172 68.71 -21.97 17.58
N LYS A 173 68.85 -22.17 18.89
CA LYS A 173 69.97 -21.61 19.64
C LYS A 173 71.13 -22.60 19.55
N SER A 174 72.20 -22.12 18.90
CA SER A 174 73.54 -22.72 18.80
C SER A 174 74.19 -22.95 20.15
#